data_AF-A0A534C387-F1
#
_entry.id   AF-A0A534C387-F1
#
_cell.length_a   1.000
_cell.length_b   1.000
_cell.length_c   1.000
_cell.angle_alpha   90.00
_cell.angle_beta   90.00
_cell.angle_gamma   90.00
#
_symmetry.space_group_name_H-M   'P 1'
#
loop_
_entity.id
_entity.type
_entity.pdbx_description
1 polymer ?
#
loop_
_entity_poly.entity_id
_entity_poly.type
_entity_poly.pdbx_seq_one_letter_code
_entity_poly.pdbx_strand_id
1 'polypeptide(L)'
;AYHTVENIGIIFIGLGLALAFEASGLKAAAALSLTAAIFHVFNHSLFKSLLFLGSGAVLHATGERDMERLGGLIHRMPVTALAFLAGCIAISALPPFNGFVSEWLTFQAILLSPQLPQWVPRLIVPAVGATLACAAALAATCFVKAFGMTFLGRSRSTAAAEARETDGWSQVAMLLLALLCLLAGVLPGFVMDALAPVMKLLLGARLAVQSSEPWLRIVPIDTARSAYDGALVLGMIAIAAAATALIVRRFASHALRRAPAWDCGFPDASPATQYTAGSFAQPIRRVFGGVVFRAREHVAMPAPGDTGPARLEVELHDTLWEALYAPVIRLVDAVTARVNLLQFLTIRRYLTLVVSALVLLLIIVGATR
;
A
#
# COMPACT_ATOMS: atom_id res chain seq x y z
N ALA A 1 6.20 4.15 -1.02
CA ALA A 1 6.42 4.09 0.44
C ALA A 1 5.11 3.96 1.22
N TYR A 2 4.16 4.90 1.11
CA TYR A 2 2.92 4.89 1.91
C TYR A 2 2.10 3.59 1.86
N HIS A 3 1.95 2.96 0.69
CA HIS A 3 1.29 1.64 0.58
C HIS A 3 2.01 0.52 1.36
N THR A 4 3.32 0.66 1.61
CA THR A 4 4.03 -0.28 2.49
C THR A 4 3.64 -0.07 3.94
N VAL A 5 3.49 1.18 4.39
CA VAL A 5 3.04 1.50 5.76
C VAL A 5 1.64 0.94 6.00
N GLU A 6 0.74 1.11 5.03
CA GLU A 6 -0.63 0.60 5.11
C GLU A 6 -0.67 -0.95 5.19
N ASN A 7 0.03 -1.66 4.30
CA ASN A 7 0.15 -3.12 4.35
C ASN A 7 0.82 -3.63 5.65
N ILE A 8 1.83 -2.92 6.18
CA ILE A 8 2.40 -3.22 7.50
C ILE A 8 1.31 -3.11 8.57
N GLY A 9 0.46 -2.09 8.50
CA GLY A 9 -0.73 -1.97 9.36
C GLY A 9 -1.61 -3.23 9.35
N ILE A 10 -1.87 -3.81 8.18
CA ILE A 10 -2.66 -5.05 8.02
C ILE A 10 -1.99 -6.22 8.78
N ILE A 11 -0.66 -6.36 8.66
CA ILE A 11 0.12 -7.38 9.37
C ILE A 11 -0.01 -7.20 10.88
N PHE A 12 0.08 -5.96 11.38
CA PHE A 12 -0.07 -5.66 12.81
C PHE A 12 -1.49 -5.90 13.31
N ILE A 13 -2.53 -5.68 12.50
CA ILE A 13 -3.90 -6.06 12.83
C ILE A 13 -3.98 -7.57 13.04
N GLY A 14 -3.47 -8.37 12.09
CA GLY A 14 -3.46 -9.83 12.20
C GLY A 14 -2.67 -10.33 13.42
N LEU A 15 -1.48 -9.77 13.67
CA LEU A 15 -0.67 -10.12 14.85
C LEU A 15 -1.35 -9.75 16.16
N GLY A 16 -1.94 -8.55 16.25
CA GLY A 16 -2.68 -8.09 17.43
C GLY A 16 -3.88 -8.97 17.74
N LEU A 17 -4.64 -9.37 16.71
CA LEU A 17 -5.75 -10.31 16.87
C LEU A 17 -5.28 -11.69 17.30
N ALA A 18 -4.18 -12.20 16.75
CA ALA A 18 -3.61 -13.48 17.15
C ALA A 18 -3.29 -13.51 18.65
N LEU A 19 -2.64 -12.45 19.16
CA LEU A 19 -2.33 -12.30 20.58
C LEU A 19 -3.59 -12.18 21.45
N ALA A 20 -4.59 -11.41 21.01
CA ALA A 20 -5.84 -11.22 21.74
C ALA A 20 -6.65 -12.52 21.86
N PHE A 21 -6.76 -13.28 20.77
CA PHE A 21 -7.42 -14.58 20.76
C PHE A 21 -6.66 -15.62 21.58
N GLU A 22 -5.33 -15.66 21.45
CA GLU A 22 -4.47 -16.57 22.22
C GLU A 22 -4.59 -16.33 23.72
N ALA A 23 -4.53 -15.06 24.16
CA ALA A 23 -4.70 -14.68 25.56
C ALA A 23 -6.10 -15.02 26.11
N SER A 24 -7.09 -15.18 25.22
CA SER A 24 -8.47 -15.55 25.57
C SER A 24 -8.75 -17.05 25.41
N GLY A 25 -7.74 -17.88 25.11
CA GLY A 25 -7.88 -19.32 24.91
C GLY A 25 -8.55 -19.74 23.58
N LEU A 26 -8.80 -18.80 22.67
CA LEU A 26 -9.46 -19.04 21.38
C LEU A 26 -8.46 -19.48 20.31
N LYS A 27 -7.92 -20.70 20.49
CA LYS A 27 -6.80 -21.24 19.69
C LYS A 27 -7.02 -21.25 18.17
N ALA A 28 -8.22 -21.60 17.71
CA ALA A 28 -8.52 -21.64 16.28
C ALA A 28 -8.53 -20.23 15.64
N ALA A 29 -9.12 -19.25 16.34
CA ALA A 29 -9.13 -17.86 15.88
C ALA A 29 -7.72 -17.25 15.93
N ALA A 30 -6.93 -17.58 16.96
CA ALA A 30 -5.52 -17.18 17.05
C ALA A 30 -4.70 -17.73 15.88
N ALA A 31 -4.86 -19.01 15.54
CA ALA A 31 -4.19 -19.64 14.41
C ALA A 31 -4.61 -19.00 13.07
N LEU A 32 -5.89 -18.66 12.91
CA LEU A 32 -6.37 -17.94 11.74
C LEU A 32 -5.70 -16.57 11.60
N SER A 33 -5.72 -15.75 12.66
CA SER A 33 -5.15 -14.41 12.65
C SER A 33 -3.65 -14.42 12.39
N LEU A 34 -2.92 -15.36 12.99
CA LEU A 34 -1.47 -15.48 12.78
C LEU A 34 -1.15 -15.99 11.37
N THR A 35 -1.93 -16.94 10.85
CA THR A 35 -1.81 -17.38 9.45
C THR A 35 -2.05 -16.20 8.51
N ALA A 36 -3.10 -15.41 8.74
CA ALA A 36 -3.40 -14.21 7.95
C ALA A 36 -2.23 -13.21 7.96
N ALA A 37 -1.65 -12.94 9.13
CA ALA A 37 -0.53 -12.01 9.28
C ALA A 37 0.72 -12.49 8.52
N ILE A 38 1.15 -13.75 8.72
CA ILE A 38 2.35 -14.29 8.05
C ILE A 38 2.12 -14.44 6.55
N PHE A 39 0.92 -14.86 6.12
CA PHE A 39 0.59 -14.89 4.71
C PHE A 39 0.61 -13.48 4.11
N HIS A 40 0.11 -12.47 4.82
CA HIS A 40 0.20 -11.09 4.33
C HIS A 40 1.66 -10.59 4.26
N VAL A 41 2.54 -10.95 5.20
CA VAL A 41 4.00 -10.67 5.11
C VAL A 41 4.58 -11.29 3.83
N PHE A 42 4.27 -12.56 3.58
CA PHE A 42 4.73 -13.25 2.37
C PHE A 42 4.21 -12.55 1.11
N ASN A 43 2.91 -12.26 1.05
CA ASN A 43 2.29 -11.59 -0.09
C ASN A 43 2.88 -10.20 -0.32
N HIS A 44 3.04 -9.43 0.76
CA HIS A 44 3.66 -8.12 0.72
C HIS A 44 5.06 -8.18 0.14
N SER A 45 5.88 -9.14 0.56
CA SER A 45 7.24 -9.27 0.02
C SER A 45 7.23 -9.52 -1.49
N LEU A 46 6.28 -10.30 -2.01
CA LEU A 46 6.15 -10.58 -3.45
C LEU A 46 5.67 -9.36 -4.25
N PHE A 47 4.44 -8.89 -4.01
CA PHE A 47 3.87 -7.84 -4.86
C PHE A 47 4.56 -6.50 -4.66
N LYS A 48 5.14 -6.23 -3.46
CA LYS A 48 5.86 -4.99 -3.23
C LYS A 48 7.20 -4.99 -3.95
N SER A 49 7.92 -6.11 -3.95
CA SER A 49 9.14 -6.26 -4.74
C SER A 49 8.87 -6.10 -6.23
N LEU A 50 7.79 -6.70 -6.72
CA LEU A 50 7.33 -6.53 -8.11
C LEU A 50 7.07 -5.06 -8.45
N LEU A 51 6.31 -4.35 -7.63
CA LEU A 51 5.99 -2.94 -7.86
C LEU A 51 7.22 -2.03 -7.78
N PHE A 52 8.16 -2.30 -6.88
CA PHE A 52 9.41 -1.55 -6.81
C PHE A 52 10.31 -1.82 -8.01
N LEU A 53 10.45 -3.08 -8.42
CA LEU A 53 11.19 -3.44 -9.64
C LEU A 53 10.57 -2.79 -10.88
N GLY A 54 9.24 -2.83 -11.02
CA GLY A 54 8.56 -2.17 -12.14
C GLY A 54 8.71 -0.64 -12.10
N SER A 55 8.63 -0.01 -10.93
CA SER A 55 8.91 1.43 -10.82
C SER A 55 10.38 1.78 -11.11
N GLY A 56 11.31 0.89 -10.72
CA GLY A 56 12.73 1.01 -11.02
C GLY A 56 13.03 0.84 -12.50
N ALA A 57 12.32 -0.08 -13.18
CA ALA A 57 12.39 -0.27 -14.62
C ALA A 57 11.92 0.99 -15.37
N VAL A 58 10.79 1.59 -14.94
CA VAL A 58 10.31 2.87 -15.50
C VAL A 58 11.34 3.98 -15.28
N LEU A 59 11.90 4.09 -14.07
CA LEU A 59 12.93 5.09 -13.78
C LEU A 59 14.20 4.87 -14.61
N HIS A 60 14.63 3.62 -14.81
CA HIS A 60 15.80 3.31 -15.63
C HIS A 60 15.57 3.67 -17.10
N ALA A 61 14.39 3.36 -17.63
CA ALA A 61 14.05 3.60 -19.03
C ALA A 61 13.80 5.08 -19.36
N THR A 62 13.29 5.85 -18.40
CA THR A 62 12.87 7.25 -18.64
C THR A 62 13.74 8.29 -17.95
N GLY A 63 14.43 7.94 -16.87
CA GLY A 63 15.09 8.91 -15.98
C GLY A 63 14.12 9.78 -15.18
N GLU A 64 12.80 9.58 -15.33
CA GLU A 64 11.77 10.41 -14.72
C GLU A 64 11.23 9.79 -13.43
N ARG A 65 11.19 10.60 -12.36
CA ARG A 65 10.55 10.23 -11.08
C ARG A 65 9.18 10.84 -10.91
N ASP A 66 8.90 11.91 -11.66
CA ASP A 66 7.65 12.64 -11.58
C ASP A 66 6.58 11.98 -12.46
N MET A 67 5.51 11.51 -11.83
CA MET A 67 4.37 10.88 -12.49
C MET A 67 3.66 11.84 -13.45
N GLU A 68 3.76 13.16 -13.24
CA GLU A 68 3.18 14.17 -14.13
C GLU A 68 3.88 14.24 -15.49
N ARG A 69 5.11 13.74 -15.58
CA ARG A 69 5.92 13.73 -16.81
C ARG A 69 5.90 12.38 -17.54
N LEU A 70 5.27 11.37 -16.94
CA LEU A 70 5.10 10.03 -17.50
C LEU A 70 3.80 9.91 -18.30
N GLY A 71 3.50 8.73 -18.85
CA GLY A 71 2.28 8.45 -19.61
C GLY A 71 2.54 7.62 -20.86
N GLY A 72 1.56 6.82 -21.29
CA GLY A 72 1.61 6.04 -22.53
C GLY A 72 2.67 4.92 -22.57
N LEU A 73 3.29 4.58 -21.43
CA LEU A 73 4.36 3.58 -21.38
C LEU A 73 3.90 2.17 -21.71
N ILE A 74 2.59 1.85 -21.69
CA ILE A 74 2.09 0.52 -22.04
C ILE A 74 2.50 0.08 -23.46
N HIS A 75 2.69 1.02 -24.38
CA HIS A 75 3.12 0.74 -25.74
C HIS A 75 4.64 0.61 -25.90
N ARG A 76 5.40 1.21 -24.99
CA ARG A 76 6.88 1.25 -25.02
C ARG A 76 7.51 0.17 -24.14
N MET A 77 6.84 -0.17 -23.05
CA MET A 77 7.25 -1.13 -22.04
C MET A 77 6.09 -2.10 -21.71
N PRO A 78 5.59 -2.89 -22.67
CA PRO A 78 4.40 -3.71 -22.47
C PRO A 78 4.58 -4.83 -21.43
N VAL A 79 5.80 -5.38 -21.30
CA VAL A 79 6.08 -6.45 -20.33
C VAL A 79 6.11 -5.87 -18.92
N THR A 80 6.82 -4.75 -18.74
CA THR A 80 6.84 -4.01 -17.48
C THR A 80 5.43 -3.53 -17.10
N ALA A 81 4.64 -3.03 -18.06
CA ALA A 81 3.26 -2.61 -17.82
C ALA A 81 2.37 -3.77 -17.36
N LEU A 82 2.46 -4.93 -18.01
CA LEU A 82 1.70 -6.12 -17.61
C LEU A 82 2.08 -6.60 -16.20
N ALA A 83 3.38 -6.70 -15.92
CA ALA A 83 3.87 -7.15 -14.62
C ALA A 83 3.52 -6.14 -13.51
N PHE A 84 3.64 -4.84 -13.77
CA PHE A 84 3.24 -3.79 -12.83
C PHE A 84 1.73 -3.81 -12.59
N LEU A 85 0.92 -4.03 -13.62
CA LEU A 85 -0.54 -4.19 -13.48
C LEU A 85 -0.90 -5.39 -12.60
N ALA A 86 -0.24 -6.54 -12.79
CA ALA A 86 -0.41 -7.70 -11.93
C ALA A 86 -0.07 -7.36 -10.46
N GLY A 87 1.01 -6.61 -10.23
CA GLY A 87 1.36 -6.06 -8.92
C GLY A 87 0.28 -5.14 -8.35
N CYS A 88 -0.30 -4.25 -9.16
CA CYS A 88 -1.39 -3.34 -8.77
C CYS A 88 -2.65 -4.12 -8.36
N ILE A 89 -3.02 -5.16 -9.11
CA ILE A 89 -4.17 -6.02 -8.80
C ILE A 89 -3.92 -6.78 -7.50
N ALA A 90 -2.71 -7.31 -7.31
CA ALA A 90 -2.31 -8.04 -6.11
C ALA A 90 -2.35 -7.17 -4.86
N ILE A 91 -1.71 -6.00 -4.86
CA ILE A 91 -1.68 -5.10 -3.69
C ILE A 91 -3.03 -4.44 -3.41
N SER A 92 -3.92 -4.33 -4.40
CA SER A 92 -5.27 -3.80 -4.23
C SER A 92 -6.27 -4.88 -3.79
N ALA A 93 -5.76 -6.05 -3.38
CA ALA A 93 -6.55 -7.17 -2.89
C ALA A 93 -7.70 -7.58 -3.83
N LEU A 94 -7.43 -7.66 -5.14
CA LEU A 94 -8.42 -8.09 -6.11
C LEU A 94 -8.27 -9.60 -6.45
N PRO A 95 -9.38 -10.37 -6.48
CA PRO A 95 -9.36 -11.73 -7.03
C PRO A 95 -8.89 -11.71 -8.49
N PRO A 96 -8.05 -12.67 -8.96
CA PRO A 96 -7.62 -13.90 -8.27
C PRO A 96 -6.24 -13.83 -7.59
N PHE A 97 -5.74 -12.65 -7.22
CA PHE A 97 -4.37 -12.50 -6.71
C PHE A 97 -4.25 -12.70 -5.19
N ASN A 98 -3.03 -13.00 -4.73
CA ASN A 98 -2.71 -13.34 -3.35
C ASN A 98 -3.11 -12.31 -2.28
N GLY A 99 -3.03 -11.01 -2.58
CA GLY A 99 -3.39 -9.96 -1.60
C GLY A 99 -4.82 -10.12 -1.08
N PHE A 100 -5.76 -10.47 -1.96
CA PHE A 100 -7.15 -10.72 -1.61
C PHE A 100 -7.26 -11.81 -0.53
N VAL A 101 -6.53 -12.91 -0.68
CA VAL A 101 -6.59 -14.05 0.24
C VAL A 101 -6.18 -13.63 1.64
N SER A 102 -5.03 -12.97 1.79
CA SER A 102 -4.53 -12.57 3.11
C SER A 102 -5.40 -11.51 3.80
N GLU A 103 -5.92 -10.53 3.06
CA GLU A 103 -6.86 -9.55 3.61
C GLU A 103 -8.18 -10.19 3.99
N TRP A 104 -8.69 -11.11 3.16
CA TRP A 104 -9.90 -11.85 3.47
C TRP A 104 -9.77 -12.65 4.77
N LEU A 105 -8.66 -13.36 4.97
CA LEU A 105 -8.39 -14.06 6.23
C LEU A 105 -8.32 -13.09 7.43
N THR A 106 -7.79 -11.88 7.22
CA THR A 106 -7.75 -10.83 8.24
C THR A 106 -9.17 -10.33 8.58
N PHE A 107 -10.02 -10.10 7.58
CA PHE A 107 -11.43 -9.78 7.79
C PHE A 107 -12.17 -10.91 8.51
N GLN A 108 -11.92 -12.16 8.17
CA GLN A 108 -12.50 -13.32 8.88
C GLN A 108 -12.10 -13.32 10.36
N ALA A 109 -10.82 -13.06 10.67
CA ALA A 109 -10.37 -12.92 12.06
C ALA A 109 -11.08 -11.76 12.80
N ILE A 110 -11.26 -10.60 12.13
CA ILE A 110 -12.00 -9.46 12.68
C ILE A 110 -13.46 -9.83 12.98
N LEU A 111 -14.11 -10.58 12.09
CA LEU A 111 -15.51 -11.01 12.27
C LEU A 111 -15.70 -12.02 13.41
N LEU A 112 -14.63 -12.69 13.86
CA LEU A 112 -14.65 -13.57 15.03
C LEU A 112 -14.45 -12.81 16.36
N SER A 113 -14.10 -11.52 16.31
CA SER A 113 -13.88 -10.70 17.50
C SER A 113 -15.04 -10.62 18.51
N PRO A 114 -16.33 -10.80 18.17
CA PRO A 114 -17.40 -10.88 19.17
C PRO A 114 -17.21 -12.03 20.18
N GLN A 115 -16.42 -13.05 19.85
CA GLN A 115 -16.10 -14.16 20.76
C GLN A 115 -15.12 -13.76 21.88
N LEU A 116 -14.38 -12.66 21.72
CA LEU A 116 -13.48 -12.17 22.77
C LEU A 116 -14.28 -11.82 24.02
N PRO A 117 -13.86 -12.20 25.24
CA PRO A 117 -14.63 -11.93 26.46
C PRO A 117 -14.58 -10.45 26.88
N GLN A 118 -13.53 -9.71 26.51
CA GLN A 118 -13.31 -8.33 26.92
C GLN A 118 -14.19 -7.36 26.10
N TRP A 119 -14.76 -6.34 26.76
CA TRP A 119 -15.65 -5.38 26.09
C TRP A 119 -14.91 -4.41 25.14
N VAL A 120 -13.67 -4.04 25.46
CA VAL A 120 -12.87 -3.09 24.65
C VAL A 120 -12.58 -3.66 23.25
N PRO A 121 -12.01 -4.87 23.08
CA PRO A 121 -11.81 -5.46 21.76
C PRO A 121 -13.10 -5.67 20.96
N ARG A 122 -14.22 -6.01 21.62
CA ARG A 122 -15.52 -6.17 20.94
C ARG A 122 -15.97 -4.89 20.23
N LEU A 123 -15.61 -3.72 20.75
CA LEU A 123 -15.95 -2.43 20.13
C LEU A 123 -14.87 -1.96 19.14
N ILE A 124 -13.59 -2.09 19.51
CA ILE A 124 -12.48 -1.53 18.71
C ILE A 124 -12.23 -2.36 17.45
N VAL A 125 -12.30 -3.70 17.53
CA VAL A 125 -11.93 -4.57 16.39
C VAL A 125 -12.84 -4.36 15.17
N PRO A 126 -14.17 -4.24 15.30
CA PRO A 126 -15.03 -3.87 14.16
C PRO A 126 -14.68 -2.50 13.56
N ALA A 127 -14.34 -1.51 14.39
CA ALA A 127 -13.93 -0.19 13.90
C ALA A 127 -12.60 -0.26 13.13
N VAL A 128 -11.66 -1.09 13.57
CA VAL A 128 -10.43 -1.42 12.82
C VAL A 128 -10.78 -2.08 11.49
N GLY A 129 -11.73 -3.01 11.46
CA GLY A 129 -12.23 -3.62 10.22
C GLY A 129 -12.83 -2.61 9.24
N ALA A 130 -13.66 -1.68 9.72
CA ALA A 130 -14.19 -0.60 8.88
C ALA A 130 -13.08 0.29 8.32
N THR A 131 -12.08 0.60 9.15
CA THR A 131 -10.91 1.40 8.73
C THR A 131 -10.06 0.66 7.70
N LEU A 132 -9.86 -0.65 7.87
CA LEU A 132 -9.18 -1.51 6.90
C LEU A 132 -9.91 -1.53 5.55
N ALA A 133 -11.24 -1.66 5.56
CA ALA A 133 -12.05 -1.62 4.32
C ALA A 133 -11.93 -0.26 3.60
N CYS A 134 -11.98 0.85 4.34
CA CYS A 134 -11.73 2.18 3.79
C CYS A 134 -10.31 2.33 3.23
N ALA A 135 -9.30 1.80 3.93
CA ALA A 135 -7.91 1.81 3.50
C ALA A 135 -7.72 1.02 2.19
N ALA A 136 -8.32 -0.16 2.08
CA ALA A 136 -8.29 -0.97 0.86
C ALA A 136 -8.91 -0.23 -0.35
N ALA A 137 -10.04 0.46 -0.16
CA ALA A 137 -10.67 1.25 -1.22
C ALA A 137 -9.78 2.43 -1.67
N LEU A 138 -9.12 3.12 -0.74
CA LEU A 138 -8.17 4.18 -1.05
C LEU A 138 -6.91 3.64 -1.73
N ALA A 139 -6.41 2.47 -1.29
CA ALA A 139 -5.27 1.79 -1.89
C ALA A 139 -5.56 1.44 -3.36
N ALA A 140 -6.72 0.83 -3.64
CA ALA A 140 -7.16 0.55 -5.01
C ALA A 140 -7.20 1.82 -5.87
N THR A 141 -7.75 2.92 -5.33
CA THR A 141 -7.80 4.22 -6.04
C THR A 141 -6.40 4.75 -6.34
N CYS A 142 -5.45 4.60 -5.41
CA CYS A 142 -4.07 5.00 -5.62
C CYS A 142 -3.36 4.17 -6.68
N PHE A 143 -3.63 2.86 -6.78
CA PHE A 143 -3.03 2.01 -7.80
C PHE A 143 -3.70 2.16 -9.17
N VAL A 144 -4.99 2.50 -9.23
CA VAL A 144 -5.64 2.98 -10.45
C VAL A 144 -4.96 4.25 -10.94
N LYS A 145 -4.69 5.22 -10.05
CA LYS A 145 -3.93 6.43 -10.38
C LYS A 145 -2.51 6.09 -10.86
N ALA A 146 -1.78 5.28 -10.10
CA ALA A 146 -0.38 4.96 -10.39
C ALA A 146 -0.24 4.27 -11.74
N PHE A 147 -1.08 3.28 -12.03
CA PHE A 147 -1.07 2.58 -13.31
C PHE A 147 -1.58 3.48 -14.44
N GLY A 148 -2.74 4.12 -14.24
CA GLY A 148 -3.39 4.93 -15.26
C GLY A 148 -2.57 6.12 -15.71
N MET A 149 -1.92 6.84 -14.78
CA MET A 149 -1.14 8.03 -15.14
C MET A 149 0.22 7.69 -15.73
N THR A 150 0.81 6.57 -15.34
CA THR A 150 2.16 6.17 -15.77
C THR A 150 2.14 5.41 -17.10
N PHE A 151 1.23 4.45 -17.24
CA PHE A 151 1.24 3.51 -18.36
C PHE A 151 0.18 3.83 -19.43
N LEU A 152 -0.97 4.40 -19.05
CA LEU A 152 -2.03 4.73 -20.00
C LEU A 152 -1.93 6.19 -20.48
N GLY A 153 -2.82 6.58 -21.38
CA GLY A 153 -2.84 7.92 -21.97
C GLY A 153 -1.72 8.13 -23.00
N ARG A 154 -1.37 9.40 -23.23
CA ARG A 154 -0.32 9.82 -24.17
C ARG A 154 0.97 10.13 -23.40
N SER A 155 2.12 9.91 -24.03
CA SER A 155 3.43 10.28 -23.47
C SER A 155 3.52 11.79 -23.24
N ARG A 156 3.76 12.21 -22.00
CA ARG A 156 3.85 13.64 -21.60
C ARG A 156 5.26 14.23 -21.74
N SER A 157 6.27 13.39 -21.92
CA SER A 157 7.67 13.80 -22.12
C SER A 157 8.32 13.02 -23.25
N THR A 158 9.39 13.57 -23.81
CA THR A 158 10.26 12.89 -24.79
C THR A 158 10.87 11.63 -24.18
N ALA A 159 11.28 11.68 -22.91
CA ALA A 159 11.77 10.54 -22.14
C ALA A 159 10.75 9.39 -22.09
N ALA A 160 9.48 9.66 -21.79
CA ALA A 160 8.43 8.64 -21.82
C ALA A 160 8.13 8.14 -23.24
N ALA A 161 8.22 9.03 -24.24
CA ALA A 161 8.01 8.68 -25.64
C ALA A 161 9.15 7.80 -26.19
N GLU A 162 10.38 7.95 -25.74
CA GLU A 162 11.54 7.20 -26.24
C GLU A 162 11.92 6.01 -25.37
N ALA A 163 11.19 5.81 -24.26
CA ALA A 163 11.39 4.71 -23.33
C ALA A 163 11.48 3.36 -24.07
N ARG A 164 12.34 2.49 -23.54
CA ARG A 164 12.49 1.12 -23.99
C ARG A 164 12.40 0.19 -22.81
N GLU A 165 12.03 -1.04 -23.10
CA GLU A 165 12.03 -2.10 -22.09
C GLU A 165 13.41 -2.27 -21.43
N THR A 166 13.36 -2.76 -20.20
CA THR A 166 14.56 -3.17 -19.47
C THR A 166 15.15 -4.47 -20.01
N ASP A 167 16.32 -4.84 -19.52
CA ASP A 167 16.97 -6.10 -19.89
C ASP A 167 16.08 -7.32 -19.55
N GLY A 168 16.29 -8.41 -20.29
CA GLY A 168 15.47 -9.62 -20.16
C GLY A 168 15.47 -10.25 -18.76
N TRP A 169 16.55 -10.10 -17.98
CA TRP A 169 16.61 -10.66 -16.62
C TRP A 169 15.69 -9.90 -15.67
N SER A 170 15.69 -8.57 -15.76
CA SER A 170 14.75 -7.73 -15.01
C SER A 170 13.30 -8.07 -15.34
N GLN A 171 12.99 -8.28 -16.62
CA GLN A 171 11.65 -8.69 -17.07
C GLN A 171 11.23 -10.05 -16.53
N VAL A 172 12.12 -11.05 -16.61
CA VAL A 172 11.86 -12.39 -16.07
C VAL A 172 11.63 -12.34 -14.57
N ALA A 173 12.43 -11.56 -13.83
CA ALA A 173 12.25 -11.39 -12.39
C ALA A 173 10.86 -10.79 -12.05
N MET A 174 10.43 -9.76 -12.78
CA MET A 174 9.09 -9.18 -12.60
C MET A 174 7.97 -10.16 -12.94
N LEU A 175 8.08 -10.86 -14.07
CA LEU A 175 7.06 -11.85 -14.47
C LEU A 175 6.99 -13.04 -13.51
N LEU A 176 8.13 -13.48 -12.97
CA LEU A 176 8.19 -14.53 -11.96
C LEU A 176 7.47 -14.10 -10.68
N LEU A 177 7.73 -12.88 -10.18
CA LEU A 177 7.02 -12.36 -9.01
C LEU A 177 5.52 -12.22 -9.27
N ALA A 178 5.13 -11.73 -10.46
CA ALA A 178 3.72 -11.64 -10.86
C ALA A 178 3.04 -13.01 -10.89
N LEU A 179 3.74 -14.02 -11.43
CA LEU A 179 3.27 -15.41 -11.44
C LEU A 179 3.13 -15.96 -10.02
N LEU A 180 4.10 -15.71 -9.14
CA LEU A 180 4.01 -16.13 -7.73
C LEU A 180 2.84 -15.47 -7.00
N CYS A 181 2.58 -14.18 -7.24
CA CYS A 181 1.39 -13.49 -6.71
C CYS A 181 0.08 -14.11 -7.20
N LEU A 182 0.02 -14.53 -8.47
CA LEU A 182 -1.15 -15.21 -9.03
C LEU A 182 -1.31 -16.61 -8.45
N LEU A 183 -0.24 -17.41 -8.44
CA LEU A 183 -0.25 -18.77 -7.90
C LEU A 183 -0.64 -18.79 -6.42
N ALA A 184 -0.09 -17.90 -5.60
CA ALA A 184 -0.47 -17.82 -4.20
C ALA A 184 -1.92 -17.35 -3.96
N GLY A 185 -2.53 -16.66 -4.94
CA GLY A 185 -3.95 -16.29 -4.90
C GLY A 185 -4.89 -17.39 -5.37
N VAL A 186 -4.49 -18.14 -6.40
CA VAL A 186 -5.27 -19.23 -7.00
C VAL A 186 -5.13 -20.55 -6.22
N LEU A 187 -3.99 -20.77 -5.57
CA LEU A 187 -3.65 -21.96 -4.78
C LEU A 187 -3.37 -21.60 -3.30
N PRO A 188 -4.28 -20.90 -2.61
CA PRO A 188 -4.03 -20.41 -1.26
C PRO A 188 -3.89 -21.53 -0.24
N GLY A 189 -4.60 -22.65 -0.43
CA GLY A 189 -4.57 -23.80 0.47
C GLY A 189 -3.17 -24.38 0.66
N PHE A 190 -2.38 -24.48 -0.41
CA PHE A 190 -0.99 -24.97 -0.33
C PHE A 190 -0.11 -24.06 0.51
N VAL A 191 -0.27 -22.74 0.39
CA VAL A 191 0.48 -21.76 1.20
C VAL A 191 0.06 -21.84 2.66
N MET A 192 -1.24 -21.94 2.93
CA MET A 192 -1.77 -22.07 4.29
C MET A 192 -1.30 -23.36 4.97
N ASP A 193 -1.32 -24.49 4.26
CA ASP A 193 -0.86 -25.78 4.77
C ASP A 193 0.66 -25.79 5.03
N ALA A 194 1.44 -25.09 4.19
CA ALA A 194 2.87 -24.90 4.41
C ALA A 194 3.17 -24.05 5.68
N LEU A 195 2.27 -23.14 6.06
CA LEU A 195 2.38 -22.35 7.30
C LEU A 195 1.90 -23.11 8.54
N ALA A 196 1.11 -24.17 8.39
CA ALA A 196 0.50 -24.90 9.50
C ALA A 196 1.49 -25.44 10.57
N PRO A 197 2.71 -25.94 10.22
CA PRO A 197 3.69 -26.36 11.22
C PRO A 197 4.14 -25.21 12.13
N VAL A 198 4.29 -24.00 11.57
CA VAL A 198 4.66 -22.80 12.32
C VAL A 198 3.55 -22.43 13.30
N MET A 199 2.29 -22.52 12.87
CA MET A 199 1.15 -22.24 13.76
C MET A 199 1.08 -23.24 14.91
N LYS A 200 1.29 -24.53 14.61
CA LYS A 200 1.33 -25.59 15.61
C LYS A 200 2.45 -25.37 16.63
N LEU A 201 3.62 -24.93 16.18
CA LEU A 201 4.77 -24.64 17.05
C LEU A 201 4.49 -23.46 17.99
N LEU A 202 3.93 -22.36 17.45
CA LEU A 202 3.76 -21.11 18.20
C LEU A 202 2.51 -21.10 19.09
N LEU A 203 1.41 -21.71 18.65
CA LEU A 203 0.10 -21.60 19.31
C LEU A 203 -0.41 -22.94 19.87
N GLY A 204 0.23 -24.07 19.51
CA GLY A 204 -0.27 -25.41 19.81
C GLY A 204 -1.50 -25.82 18.98
N ALA A 205 -1.91 -24.99 18.02
CA ALA A 205 -3.07 -25.20 17.17
C ALA A 205 -2.77 -24.83 15.72
N ARG A 206 -3.56 -25.39 14.79
CA ARG A 206 -3.46 -25.12 13.35
C ARG A 206 -4.84 -25.09 12.72
N LEU A 207 -4.95 -24.46 11.56
CA LEU A 207 -6.14 -24.53 10.74
C LEU A 207 -6.35 -25.97 10.20
N ALA A 208 -7.58 -26.26 9.79
CA ALA A 208 -7.89 -27.49 9.07
C ALA A 208 -7.05 -27.58 7.79
N VAL A 209 -6.66 -28.79 7.39
CA VAL A 209 -5.90 -29.01 6.15
C VAL A 209 -6.73 -28.52 4.98
N GLN A 210 -6.20 -27.61 4.18
CA GLN A 210 -6.93 -27.00 3.07
C GLN A 210 -6.77 -27.82 1.78
N SER A 211 -5.72 -28.63 1.64
CA SER A 211 -5.47 -29.45 0.45
C SER A 211 -6.56 -30.49 0.13
N SER A 212 -7.42 -30.82 1.11
CA SER A 212 -8.56 -31.72 0.91
C SER A 212 -9.82 -31.02 0.38
N GLU A 213 -9.87 -29.68 0.44
CA GLU A 213 -10.95 -28.88 -0.12
C GLU A 213 -10.67 -28.56 -1.60
N PRO A 214 -11.70 -28.19 -2.40
CA PRO A 214 -11.47 -27.69 -3.75
C PRO A 214 -10.49 -26.52 -3.74
N TRP A 215 -9.52 -26.52 -4.67
CA TRP A 215 -8.40 -25.57 -4.75
C TRP A 215 -8.76 -24.07 -4.68
N LEU A 216 -9.96 -23.67 -5.13
CA LEU A 216 -10.47 -22.29 -5.08
C LEU A 216 -11.31 -21.98 -3.82
N ARG A 217 -11.51 -22.95 -2.95
CA ARG A 217 -12.32 -22.83 -1.74
C ARG A 217 -11.39 -22.69 -0.53
N ILE A 218 -11.69 -21.72 0.34
CA ILE A 218 -10.98 -21.52 1.60
C ILE A 218 -11.99 -21.72 2.72
N VAL A 219 -11.74 -22.69 3.60
CA VAL A 219 -12.58 -22.96 4.77
C VAL A 219 -11.69 -22.91 6.02
N PRO A 220 -11.51 -21.73 6.63
CA PRO A 220 -10.55 -21.59 7.71
C PRO A 220 -11.00 -22.23 9.03
N ILE A 221 -12.31 -22.18 9.35
CA ILE A 221 -12.84 -22.67 10.63
C ILE A 221 -14.13 -23.48 10.45
N ASP A 222 -15.13 -22.93 9.76
CA ASP A 222 -16.42 -23.61 9.53
C ASP A 222 -16.95 -23.29 8.13
N THR A 223 -17.41 -24.32 7.44
CA THR A 223 -18.08 -24.27 6.12
C THR A 223 -19.31 -23.37 6.10
N ALA A 224 -20.02 -23.20 7.24
CA ALA A 224 -21.28 -22.49 7.30
C ALA A 224 -21.16 -20.97 7.47
N ARG A 225 -20.01 -20.45 7.96
CA ARG A 225 -19.86 -19.03 8.31
C ARG A 225 -18.64 -18.34 7.69
N SER A 226 -17.63 -19.11 7.30
CA SER A 226 -16.32 -18.57 6.92
C SER A 226 -15.77 -19.14 5.60
N ALA A 227 -16.59 -19.85 4.83
CA ALA A 227 -16.18 -20.36 3.53
C ALA A 227 -16.12 -19.25 2.48
N TYR A 228 -14.98 -19.13 1.82
CA TYR A 228 -14.84 -18.37 0.58
C TYR A 228 -14.78 -19.34 -0.59
N ASP A 229 -15.55 -19.08 -1.63
CA ASP A 229 -15.51 -19.81 -2.89
C ASP A 229 -15.05 -18.86 -4.00
N GLY A 230 -13.78 -19.00 -4.39
CA GLY A 230 -13.16 -18.19 -5.43
C GLY A 230 -13.78 -18.42 -6.81
N ALA A 231 -14.31 -19.61 -7.08
CA ALA A 231 -15.00 -19.89 -8.34
C ALA A 231 -16.33 -19.14 -8.40
N LEU A 232 -17.05 -19.06 -7.28
CA LEU A 232 -18.29 -18.27 -7.18
C LEU A 232 -18.02 -16.78 -7.37
N VAL A 233 -16.98 -16.23 -6.74
CA VAL A 233 -16.62 -14.81 -6.89
C VAL A 233 -16.17 -14.50 -8.32
N LEU A 234 -15.32 -15.35 -8.92
CA LEU A 234 -14.92 -15.19 -10.32
C LEU A 234 -16.13 -15.31 -11.26
N GLY A 235 -17.03 -16.25 -10.99
CA GLY A 235 -18.28 -16.44 -11.73
C GLY A 235 -19.18 -15.20 -11.63
N MET A 236 -19.34 -14.62 -10.45
CA MET A 236 -20.12 -13.40 -10.25
C MET A 236 -19.51 -12.20 -11.01
N ILE A 237 -18.19 -12.05 -10.97
CA ILE A 237 -17.47 -11.01 -11.73
C ILE A 237 -17.68 -11.24 -13.23
N ALA A 238 -17.54 -12.47 -13.71
CA ALA A 238 -17.73 -12.82 -15.12
C ALA A 238 -19.18 -12.58 -15.58
N ILE A 239 -20.17 -12.94 -14.76
CA ILE A 239 -21.59 -12.68 -15.04
C ILE A 239 -21.85 -11.17 -15.08
N ALA A 240 -21.36 -10.41 -14.10
CA ALA A 240 -21.52 -8.95 -14.08
C ALA A 240 -20.88 -8.31 -15.31
N ALA A 241 -19.64 -8.70 -15.66
CA ALA A 241 -18.94 -8.21 -16.84
C ALA A 241 -19.67 -8.59 -18.13
N ALA A 242 -20.15 -9.83 -18.26
CA ALA A 242 -20.92 -10.29 -19.40
C ALA A 242 -22.26 -9.55 -19.51
N ALA A 243 -22.97 -9.34 -18.40
CA ALA A 243 -24.20 -8.56 -18.36
C ALA A 243 -23.96 -7.12 -18.80
N THR A 244 -22.92 -6.46 -18.28
CA THR A 244 -22.52 -5.12 -18.73
C THR A 244 -22.19 -5.13 -20.23
N ALA A 245 -21.40 -6.09 -20.71
CA ALA A 245 -21.06 -6.20 -22.12
C ALA A 245 -22.29 -6.43 -23.00
N LEU A 246 -23.26 -7.24 -22.56
CA LEU A 246 -24.52 -7.49 -23.26
C LEU A 246 -25.41 -6.25 -23.26
N ILE A 247 -25.54 -5.54 -22.14
CA ILE A 247 -26.27 -4.27 -22.04
C ILE A 247 -25.65 -3.25 -23.00
N VAL A 248 -24.33 -3.08 -22.95
CA VAL A 248 -23.62 -2.18 -23.86
C VAL A 248 -23.84 -2.62 -25.31
N ARG A 249 -23.71 -3.90 -25.66
CA ARG A 249 -23.98 -4.36 -27.04
C ARG A 249 -25.43 -4.18 -27.45
N ARG A 250 -26.41 -4.31 -26.55
CA ARG A 250 -27.84 -4.24 -26.87
C ARG A 250 -28.35 -2.81 -27.03
N PHE A 251 -27.77 -1.87 -26.29
CA PHE A 251 -28.21 -0.48 -26.23
C PHE A 251 -27.25 0.50 -26.90
N ALA A 252 -25.96 0.17 -27.05
CA ALA A 252 -25.02 1.00 -27.80
C ALA A 252 -25.14 0.75 -29.30
N SER A 253 -24.84 1.79 -30.09
CA SER A 253 -24.82 1.69 -31.55
C SER A 253 -23.79 0.67 -32.01
N HIS A 254 -24.20 -0.26 -32.88
CA HIS A 254 -23.30 -1.20 -33.57
C HIS A 254 -22.47 -0.54 -34.68
N ALA A 255 -22.72 0.73 -34.99
CA ALA A 255 -21.97 1.45 -36.01
C ALA A 255 -20.52 1.69 -35.52
N LEU A 256 -19.59 0.91 -36.07
CA LEU A 256 -18.17 1.04 -35.76
C LEU A 256 -17.61 2.28 -36.45
N ARG A 257 -17.54 3.40 -35.73
CA ARG A 257 -16.98 4.66 -36.24
C ARG A 257 -15.50 4.75 -35.88
N ARG A 258 -14.62 4.66 -36.88
CA ARG A 258 -13.22 5.09 -36.71
C ARG A 258 -13.18 6.60 -36.84
N ALA A 259 -13.06 7.27 -35.70
CA ALA A 259 -12.88 8.71 -35.62
C ALA A 259 -11.66 9.00 -34.73
N PRO A 260 -11.04 10.18 -34.84
CA PRO A 260 -10.15 10.66 -33.79
C PRO A 260 -10.83 10.51 -32.43
N ALA A 261 -10.06 10.13 -31.40
CA ALA A 261 -10.59 10.06 -30.04
C ALA A 261 -11.22 11.41 -29.67
N TRP A 262 -12.39 11.39 -29.06
CA TRP A 262 -13.11 12.61 -28.68
C TRP A 262 -12.29 13.41 -27.66
N ASP A 263 -11.62 14.45 -28.12
CA ASP A 263 -10.78 15.35 -27.31
C ASP A 263 -11.57 16.62 -26.93
N CYS A 264 -12.83 16.45 -26.50
CA CYS A 264 -13.74 17.57 -26.18
C CYS A 264 -13.88 18.62 -27.30
N GLY A 265 -13.71 18.22 -28.56
CA GLY A 265 -13.80 19.11 -29.73
C GLY A 265 -12.48 19.73 -30.18
N PHE A 266 -11.34 19.39 -29.58
CA PHE A 266 -10.03 19.85 -30.06
C PHE A 266 -9.49 18.93 -31.18
N PRO A 267 -9.03 19.50 -32.32
CA PRO A 267 -8.47 18.72 -33.42
C PRO A 267 -7.06 18.20 -33.13
N ASP A 268 -6.32 18.85 -32.23
CA ASP A 268 -4.93 18.51 -31.91
C ASP A 268 -4.80 17.70 -30.62
N ALA A 269 -4.18 16.52 -30.76
CA ALA A 269 -3.93 15.56 -29.68
C ALA A 269 -2.77 16.02 -28.78
N SER A 270 -2.97 17.06 -27.99
CA SER A 270 -1.96 17.54 -27.03
C SER A 270 -1.93 16.67 -25.77
N PRO A 271 -0.75 16.33 -25.22
CA PRO A 271 -0.63 15.76 -23.88
C PRO A 271 -1.13 16.69 -22.75
N ALA A 272 -1.43 17.96 -23.05
CA ALA A 272 -1.95 18.92 -22.08
C ALA A 272 -3.45 18.76 -21.79
N THR A 273 -4.21 18.08 -22.66
CA THR A 273 -5.68 17.92 -22.49
C THR A 273 -6.08 16.69 -21.67
N GLN A 274 -5.12 15.85 -21.29
CA GLN A 274 -5.34 14.63 -20.50
C GLN A 274 -5.19 14.90 -19.00
N TYR A 275 -5.91 14.12 -18.18
CA TYR A 275 -5.81 14.20 -16.73
C TYR A 275 -4.37 14.02 -16.24
N THR A 276 -3.99 14.80 -15.25
CA THR A 276 -2.74 14.73 -14.50
C THR A 276 -2.92 13.91 -13.22
N ALA A 277 -1.81 13.48 -12.62
CA ALA A 277 -1.84 12.75 -11.35
C ALA A 277 -2.44 13.63 -10.22
N GLY A 278 -2.21 14.95 -10.29
CA GLY A 278 -2.74 15.97 -9.42
C GLY A 278 -4.25 16.20 -9.59
N SER A 279 -4.74 16.24 -10.83
CA SER A 279 -6.18 16.37 -11.13
C SER A 279 -6.96 15.12 -10.71
N PHE A 280 -6.41 13.92 -10.91
CA PHE A 280 -7.06 12.69 -10.46
C PHE A 280 -7.21 12.62 -8.93
N ALA A 281 -6.21 13.10 -8.20
CA ALA A 281 -6.25 13.12 -6.74
C ALA A 281 -7.02 14.32 -6.17
N GLN A 282 -7.44 15.29 -6.99
CA GLN A 282 -8.06 16.54 -6.53
C GLN A 282 -9.34 16.33 -5.71
N PRO A 283 -10.30 15.46 -6.10
CA PRO A 283 -11.52 15.27 -5.30
C PRO A 283 -11.22 14.77 -3.89
N ILE A 284 -10.33 13.78 -3.77
CA ILE A 284 -9.89 13.23 -2.48
C ILE A 284 -9.18 14.32 -1.67
N ARG A 285 -8.29 15.08 -2.30
CA ARG A 285 -7.56 16.17 -1.63
C ARG A 285 -8.48 17.30 -1.16
N ARG A 286 -9.54 17.64 -1.89
CA ARG A 286 -10.51 18.67 -1.45
C ARG A 286 -11.37 18.21 -0.28
N VAL A 287 -11.77 16.94 -0.27
CA VAL A 287 -12.59 16.37 0.81
C VAL A 287 -11.77 16.19 2.09
N PHE A 288 -10.57 15.62 1.99
CA PHE A 288 -9.77 15.26 3.16
C PHE A 288 -8.68 16.28 3.52
N GLY A 289 -8.33 17.17 2.60
CA GLY A 289 -7.20 18.10 2.74
C GLY A 289 -7.37 19.10 3.88
N GLY A 290 -8.58 19.64 4.08
CA GLY A 290 -8.82 20.59 5.17
C GLY A 290 -8.78 19.97 6.57
N VAL A 291 -9.15 18.70 6.70
CA VAL A 291 -9.34 18.03 8.00
C VAL A 291 -8.14 17.16 8.38
N VAL A 292 -7.61 16.37 7.44
CA VAL A 292 -6.60 15.34 7.72
C VAL A 292 -5.19 15.80 7.36
N PHE A 293 -5.01 16.48 6.23
CA PHE A 293 -3.68 16.74 5.65
C PHE A 293 -3.24 18.22 5.69
N ARG A 294 -4.08 19.11 6.22
CA ARG A 294 -3.93 20.59 6.16
C ARG A 294 -3.40 21.05 4.80
N ALA A 295 -3.93 20.47 3.72
CA ALA A 295 -3.44 20.69 2.38
C ALA A 295 -3.75 22.13 1.94
N ARG A 296 -2.73 22.84 1.46
CA ARG A 296 -2.89 24.18 0.86
C ARG A 296 -2.68 24.07 -0.65
N GLU A 297 -3.68 24.51 -1.41
CA GLU A 297 -3.59 24.62 -2.86
C GLU A 297 -3.39 26.07 -3.24
N HIS A 298 -2.33 26.35 -3.99
CA HIS A 298 -2.15 27.64 -4.66
C HIS A 298 -2.30 27.42 -6.17
N VAL A 299 -3.28 28.11 -6.77
CA VAL A 299 -3.53 28.06 -8.20
C VAL A 299 -3.19 29.42 -8.79
N ALA A 300 -2.13 29.46 -9.59
CA ALA A 300 -1.79 30.62 -10.40
C ALA A 300 -2.40 30.43 -11.79
N MET A 301 -3.49 31.16 -12.07
CA MET A 301 -4.09 31.23 -13.40
C MET A 301 -3.45 32.37 -14.20
N PRO A 302 -3.05 32.13 -15.46
CA PRO A 302 -2.61 33.19 -16.36
C PRO A 302 -3.73 34.21 -16.60
N ALA A 303 -3.38 35.46 -16.84
CA ALA A 303 -4.36 36.50 -17.14
C ALA A 303 -5.10 36.21 -18.47
N PRO A 304 -6.34 36.70 -18.67
CA PRO A 304 -7.03 36.57 -19.94
C PRO A 304 -6.18 37.11 -21.10
N GLY A 305 -5.83 36.25 -22.06
CA GLY A 305 -4.97 36.58 -23.21
C GLY A 305 -3.49 36.18 -23.05
N ASP A 306 -3.07 35.77 -21.85
CA ASP A 306 -1.77 35.15 -21.62
C ASP A 306 -1.82 33.65 -21.98
N THR A 307 -0.81 33.18 -22.72
CA THR A 307 -0.68 31.79 -23.18
C THR A 307 0.18 30.94 -22.24
N GLY A 308 0.67 31.52 -21.14
CA GLY A 308 1.39 30.81 -20.10
C GLY A 308 0.56 29.67 -19.47
N PRO A 309 1.20 28.59 -19.00
CA PRO A 309 0.49 27.49 -18.37
C PRO A 309 -0.02 27.89 -16.98
N ALA A 310 -1.24 27.47 -16.64
CA ALA A 310 -1.71 27.51 -15.26
C ALA A 310 -0.83 26.62 -14.37
N ARG A 311 -0.49 27.13 -13.16
CA ARG A 311 0.33 26.39 -12.19
C ARG A 311 -0.50 26.03 -10.98
N LEU A 312 -0.40 24.78 -10.55
CA LEU A 312 -0.98 24.27 -9.32
C LEU A 312 0.17 23.84 -8.41
N GLU A 313 0.30 24.52 -7.28
CA GLU A 313 1.19 24.15 -6.20
C GLU A 313 0.36 23.57 -5.06
N VAL A 314 0.79 22.41 -4.57
CA VAL A 314 0.11 21.71 -3.48
C VAL A 314 1.11 21.50 -2.36
N GLU A 315 0.88 22.16 -1.24
CA GLU A 315 1.62 21.95 0.00
C GLU A 315 0.84 21.01 0.91
N LEU A 316 1.51 19.96 1.39
CA LEU A 316 0.96 18.99 2.31
C LEU A 316 1.72 19.10 3.63
N HIS A 317 0.99 19.30 4.73
CA HIS A 317 1.58 19.39 6.07
C HIS A 317 1.26 18.12 6.85
N ASP A 318 2.31 17.39 7.25
CA ASP A 318 2.16 16.25 8.14
C ASP A 318 1.99 16.76 9.58
N THR A 319 0.75 16.64 10.09
CA THR A 319 0.40 17.14 11.43
C THR A 319 1.15 16.37 12.52
N LEU A 320 1.41 15.07 12.34
CA LEU A 320 2.18 14.29 13.32
C LEU A 320 3.65 14.70 13.32
N TRP A 321 4.22 14.96 12.15
CA TRP A 321 5.59 15.49 12.05
C TRP A 321 5.74 16.82 12.79
N GLU A 322 4.85 17.77 12.55
CA GLU A 322 4.91 19.09 13.15
C GLU A 322 4.58 19.11 14.64
N ALA A 323 3.64 18.28 15.09
CA ALA A 323 3.18 18.26 16.48
C ALA A 323 4.05 17.37 17.38
N LEU A 324 4.66 16.31 16.86
CA LEU A 324 5.41 15.33 17.66
C LEU A 324 6.90 15.35 17.37
N TYR A 325 7.31 15.22 16.11
CA TYR A 325 8.73 15.06 15.77
C TYR A 325 9.49 16.39 15.80
N ALA A 326 8.97 17.44 15.17
CA ALA A 326 9.64 18.73 15.08
C ALA A 326 9.93 19.37 16.45
N PRO A 327 9.05 19.32 17.47
CA PRO A 327 9.36 19.82 18.80
C PRO A 327 10.47 19.02 19.49
N VAL A 328 10.49 17.70 19.32
CA VAL A 328 11.54 16.83 19.88
C VAL A 328 12.88 17.14 19.22
N ILE A 329 12.92 17.28 17.89
CA ILE A 329 14.13 17.66 17.15
C ILE A 329 14.64 19.01 17.65
N ARG A 330 13.77 20.03 17.73
CA ARG A 330 14.14 21.35 18.26
C ARG A 330 14.68 21.28 19.69
N LEU A 331 14.11 20.42 20.54
CA LEU A 331 14.61 20.21 21.90
C LEU A 331 16.00 19.56 21.90
N VAL A 332 16.20 18.52 21.11
CA VAL A 332 17.49 17.84 20.96
C VAL A 332 18.55 18.81 20.43
N ASP A 333 18.21 19.61 19.41
CA ASP A 333 19.11 20.61 18.85
C ASP A 333 19.46 21.70 19.88
N ALA A 334 18.46 22.18 20.64
CA ALA A 334 18.68 23.15 21.70
C ALA A 334 19.57 22.62 22.83
N VAL A 335 19.38 21.36 23.24
CA VAL A 335 20.24 20.70 24.25
C VAL A 335 21.64 20.50 23.70
N THR A 336 21.77 20.00 22.47
CA THR A 336 23.07 19.76 21.81
C THR A 336 23.84 21.06 21.65
N ALA A 337 23.18 22.15 21.25
CA ALA A 337 23.80 23.47 21.16
C ALA A 337 24.32 23.97 22.51
N ARG A 338 23.59 23.72 23.62
CA ARG A 338 24.05 24.06 24.97
C ARG A 338 25.24 23.20 25.42
N VAL A 339 25.22 21.90 25.10
CA VAL A 339 26.33 20.99 25.42
C VAL A 339 27.57 21.32 24.59
N ASN A 340 27.41 21.78 23.34
CA ASN A 340 28.51 22.17 22.47
C ASN A 340 29.37 23.31 23.06
N LEU A 341 28.79 24.16 23.92
CA LEU A 341 29.53 25.18 24.65
C LEU A 341 30.63 24.59 25.55
N LEU A 342 30.51 23.32 25.96
CA LEU A 342 31.53 22.63 26.76
C LEU A 342 32.82 22.36 25.97
N GLN A 343 32.77 22.32 24.63
CA GLN A 343 33.96 22.10 23.78
C GLN A 343 34.85 23.34 23.68
N PHE A 344 34.30 24.52 23.93
CA PHE A 344 35.01 25.81 23.84
C PHE A 344 35.36 26.39 25.22
N LEU A 345 35.42 25.55 26.26
CA LEU A 345 35.81 25.98 27.59
C LEU A 345 37.29 26.35 27.66
N THR A 346 37.63 27.34 28.48
CA THR A 346 39.02 27.63 28.83
C THR A 346 39.63 26.46 29.61
N ILE A 347 40.96 26.28 29.54
CA ILE A 347 41.69 25.20 30.23
C ILE A 347 41.30 25.11 31.71
N ARG A 348 41.18 26.25 32.41
CA ARG A 348 40.75 26.31 33.81
C ARG A 348 39.36 25.70 34.02
N ARG A 349 38.37 26.09 33.20
CA ARG A 349 37.00 25.60 33.30
C ARG A 349 36.90 24.11 32.95
N TYR A 350 37.70 23.66 31.98
CA TYR A 350 37.78 22.25 31.62
C TYR A 350 38.34 21.40 32.77
N LEU A 351 39.43 21.84 33.41
CA LEU A 351 39.99 21.17 34.59
C LEU A 351 38.99 21.14 35.76
N THR A 352 38.29 22.25 36.03
CA THR A 352 37.24 22.27 37.06
C THR A 352 36.14 21.26 36.75
N LEU A 353 35.69 21.16 35.50
CA LEU A 353 34.67 20.21 35.07
C LEU A 353 35.11 18.76 35.33
N VAL A 354 36.32 18.39 34.91
CA VAL A 354 36.87 17.03 35.09
C VAL A 354 37.02 16.67 36.57
N VAL A 355 37.58 17.57 37.39
CA VAL A 355 37.73 17.33 38.84
C VAL A 355 36.38 17.22 39.52
N SER A 356 35.41 18.06 39.16
CA SER A 356 34.05 18.01 39.71
C SER A 356 33.34 16.71 39.35
N ALA A 357 33.49 16.26 38.09
CA ALA A 357 32.96 14.98 37.64
C ALA A 357 33.58 13.79 38.40
N LEU A 358 34.89 13.83 38.65
CA LEU A 358 35.59 12.81 39.44
C LEU A 358 35.09 12.75 40.88
N VAL A 359 34.94 13.91 41.55
CA VAL A 359 34.41 14.00 42.92
C VAL A 359 32.98 13.48 42.97
N LEU A 360 32.12 13.86 42.01
CA LEU A 360 30.75 13.37 41.90
C LEU A 360 30.73 11.83 41.75
N LEU A 361 31.57 11.29 40.87
CA LEU A 361 31.66 9.84 40.66
C LEU A 361 32.08 9.11 41.95
N LEU A 362 33.06 9.66 42.68
CA LEU A 362 33.52 9.11 43.96
C LEU A 362 32.41 9.15 45.02
N ILE A 363 31.61 10.23 45.07
CA ILE A 363 30.45 10.32 45.97
C ILE A 363 29.40 9.26 45.62
N ILE A 364 29.07 9.11 44.33
CA ILE A 364 28.09 8.11 43.87
C ILE A 364 28.57 6.71 44.25
N VAL A 365 29.82 6.36 43.91
CA VAL A 365 30.39 5.04 44.24
C VAL A 365 30.42 4.81 45.75
N GLY A 366 30.80 5.82 46.53
CA GLY A 366 30.83 5.76 47.99
C GLY A 366 29.45 5.69 48.66
N ALA A 367 28.39 6.17 48.00
CA ALA A 367 27.01 6.07 48.49
C ALA A 367 26.29 4.79 48.03
N THR A 368 26.79 4.14 46.98
CA THR A 368 26.28 2.85 46.45
C THR A 368 26.99 1.61 47.02
N ARG A 369 28.02 1.81 47.86
CA ARG A 369 28.62 0.79 48.72
C ARG A 369 28.12 0.99 50.14
#